data_AF-A0A3C1LFP7-F1
#
_entry.id   AF-A0A3C1LFP7-F1
#
_cell.length_a   1.000
_cell.length_b   1.000
_cell.length_c   1.000
_cell.angle_alpha   90.00
_cell.angle_beta   90.00
_cell.angle_gamma   90.00
#
_symmetry.space_group_name_H-M   'P 1'
#
loop_
_entity.id
_entity.type
_entity.pdbx_description
1 polymer ?
#
loop_
_entity_poly.entity_id
_entity_poly.type
_entity_poly.pdbx_seq_one_letter_code
_entity_poly.pdbx_strand_id
1 'polypeptide(L)'
;VNNKGLVVKTAKKGDENADAVLTMLGGNANMTIKEGSRINLLLTLPSNEVKVGTNWADSTEANGTKEVTFYTYAGNVGGVAKIEYRSTITQKTKMERMGMEMNSEMAGVGSGILEVDPITLLIKKRTAKLTLKGTIEAMGASIPTEVVTEMVETVQ
;
A
#
# COMPACT_ATOMS: atom_id res chain seq x y z
N VAL A 1 -2.29 -24.21 -5.31
CA VAL A 1 -1.56 -23.49 -4.24
C VAL A 1 -2.47 -22.37 -3.74
N ASN A 2 -2.71 -22.28 -2.43
CA ASN A 2 -3.55 -21.23 -1.86
C ASN A 2 -2.67 -19.99 -1.64
N ASN A 3 -2.86 -18.93 -2.44
CA ASN A 3 -1.99 -17.75 -2.50
C ASN A 3 -2.26 -16.74 -1.37
N LYS A 4 -2.84 -17.21 -0.27
CA LYS A 4 -3.21 -16.42 0.90
C LYS A 4 -2.26 -16.82 2.02
N GLY A 5 -1.59 -15.85 2.63
CA GLY A 5 -0.86 -16.08 3.87
C GLY A 5 -1.18 -15.03 4.91
N LEU A 6 -0.66 -15.28 6.11
CA LEU A 6 -1.07 -14.58 7.31
C LEU A 6 -0.05 -13.49 7.62
N VAL A 7 -0.55 -12.29 7.85
CA VAL A 7 0.30 -11.24 8.41
C VAL A 7 0.49 -11.55 9.89
N VAL A 8 1.69 -11.98 10.24
CA VAL A 8 2.03 -12.41 11.62
C VAL A 8 2.65 -11.30 12.44
N LYS A 9 3.13 -10.24 11.79
CA LYS A 9 3.67 -9.07 12.47
C LYS A 9 3.51 -7.83 11.63
N THR A 10 3.02 -6.76 12.25
CA THR A 10 2.93 -5.44 11.63
C THR A 10 3.48 -4.39 12.60
N ALA A 11 4.49 -3.64 12.15
CA ALA A 11 4.96 -2.46 12.85
C ALA A 11 4.61 -1.23 12.01
N LYS A 12 3.88 -0.28 12.59
CA LYS A 12 3.53 1.00 11.95
C LYS A 12 4.06 2.16 12.77
N LYS A 13 4.54 3.19 12.08
CA LYS A 13 4.90 4.48 12.64
C LYS A 13 4.27 5.55 11.76
N GLY A 14 3.43 6.40 12.34
CA GLY A 14 2.77 7.47 11.62
C GLY A 14 2.30 8.53 12.58
N ASP A 15 1.72 9.60 12.02
CA ASP A 15 1.05 10.62 12.81
C ASP A 15 -0.07 9.99 13.67
N GLU A 16 -0.35 10.55 14.85
CA GLU A 16 -1.24 9.95 15.85
C GLU A 16 -2.65 9.70 15.30
N ASN A 17 -3.06 10.51 14.32
CA ASN A 17 -4.37 10.44 13.68
C ASN A 17 -4.35 9.76 12.29
N ALA A 18 -3.19 9.32 11.79
CA ALA A 18 -3.04 8.76 10.44
C ALA A 18 -3.98 7.57 10.19
N ASP A 19 -4.01 6.62 11.12
CA ASP A 19 -4.84 5.42 11.01
C ASP A 19 -6.34 5.71 11.12
N ALA A 20 -6.71 6.68 11.97
CA ALA A 20 -8.09 7.12 12.12
C ALA A 20 -8.58 7.79 10.83
N VAL A 21 -7.79 8.71 10.27
CA VAL A 21 -8.09 9.39 9.00
C VAL A 21 -8.18 8.37 7.86
N LEU A 22 -7.21 7.46 7.71
CA LEU A 22 -7.23 6.43 6.67
C LEU A 22 -8.46 5.50 6.79
N THR A 23 -8.84 5.14 8.01
CA THR A 23 -10.04 4.31 8.28
C THR A 23 -11.32 5.07 7.96
N MET A 24 -11.37 6.36 8.28
CA MET A 24 -12.50 7.23 7.93
C MET A 24 -12.63 7.35 6.42
N LEU A 25 -11.52 7.54 5.69
CA LEU A 25 -11.45 7.66 4.23
C LEU A 25 -11.65 6.34 3.46
N GLY A 26 -12.26 5.33 4.10
CA GLY A 26 -12.65 4.09 3.43
C GLY A 26 -11.53 3.07 3.25
N GLY A 27 -10.37 3.28 3.89
CA GLY A 27 -9.27 2.32 3.98
C GLY A 27 -8.72 1.86 2.63
N ASN A 28 -7.59 2.41 2.18
CA ASN A 28 -6.86 1.79 1.07
C ASN A 28 -6.51 0.35 1.47
N ALA A 29 -7.00 -0.63 0.70
CA ALA A 29 -6.91 -2.06 0.95
C ALA A 29 -5.46 -2.55 1.18
N ASN A 30 -4.46 -1.82 0.69
CA ASN A 30 -3.04 -2.17 0.82
C ASN A 30 -2.36 -1.63 2.10
N MET A 31 -3.03 -0.81 2.91
CA MET A 31 -2.38 -0.01 3.96
C MET A 31 -2.98 -0.15 5.36
N THR A 32 -4.25 -0.53 5.45
CA THR A 32 -4.91 -0.93 6.70
C THR A 32 -4.79 -2.42 6.99
N ILE A 33 -3.73 -3.07 6.48
CA ILE A 33 -3.43 -4.45 6.81
C ILE A 33 -3.05 -4.49 8.31
N LYS A 34 -3.77 -5.32 9.06
CA LYS A 34 -3.56 -5.58 10.49
C LYS A 34 -3.01 -6.99 10.68
N GLU A 35 -2.36 -7.25 11.81
CA GLU A 35 -2.01 -8.61 12.21
C GLU A 35 -3.25 -9.53 12.14
N GLY A 36 -3.07 -10.73 11.60
CA GLY A 36 -4.16 -11.66 11.34
C GLY A 36 -4.92 -11.45 10.02
N SER A 37 -4.64 -10.38 9.26
CA SER A 37 -5.25 -10.16 7.95
C SER A 37 -4.73 -11.17 6.91
N ARG A 38 -5.62 -11.58 6.01
CA ARG A 38 -5.27 -12.38 4.82
C ARG A 38 -5.01 -11.44 3.66
N ILE A 39 -3.85 -11.57 3.02
CA ILE A 39 -3.46 -10.75 1.87
C ILE A 39 -3.05 -11.62 0.69
N ASN A 40 -3.13 -11.06 -0.52
CA ASN A 40 -2.54 -11.69 -1.70
C ASN A 40 -1.02 -11.52 -1.64
N LEU A 41 -0.30 -12.64 -1.71
CA LEU A 41 1.14 -12.68 -1.44
C LEU A 41 2.01 -12.90 -2.66
N LEU A 42 1.41 -13.09 -3.83
CA LEU A 42 2.19 -13.30 -5.03
C LEU A 42 2.58 -11.97 -5.64
N LEU A 43 3.88 -11.83 -5.86
CA LEU A 43 4.40 -10.80 -6.75
C LEU A 43 4.10 -11.19 -8.20
N THR A 44 3.44 -10.30 -8.94
CA THR A 44 3.33 -10.43 -10.39
C THR A 44 4.63 -9.96 -11.04
N LEU A 45 5.29 -10.84 -11.77
CA LEU A 45 6.46 -10.51 -12.58
C LEU A 45 6.06 -10.23 -14.05
N PRO A 46 6.78 -9.35 -14.76
CA PRO A 46 6.50 -9.05 -16.17
C PRO A 46 6.87 -10.20 -17.11
N SER A 47 7.74 -11.11 -16.67
CA SER A 47 8.23 -12.27 -17.41
C SER A 47 8.77 -13.34 -16.46
N ASN A 48 8.90 -14.57 -16.94
CA ASN A 48 9.47 -15.70 -16.19
C ASN A 48 10.96 -15.51 -15.85
N GLU A 49 11.66 -14.67 -16.60
CA GLU A 49 13.04 -14.28 -16.34
C GLU A 49 13.11 -12.77 -16.11
N VAL A 50 13.66 -12.37 -14.96
CA VAL A 50 13.80 -10.97 -14.56
C VAL A 50 15.26 -10.73 -14.23
N LYS A 51 15.88 -9.72 -14.86
CA LYS A 51 17.28 -9.35 -14.63
C LYS A 51 17.35 -8.16 -13.69
N VAL A 52 18.46 -8.00 -12.98
CA VAL A 52 18.70 -6.82 -12.12
C VAL A 52 18.48 -5.55 -12.94
N GLY A 53 17.67 -4.64 -12.41
CA GLY A 53 17.26 -3.41 -13.07
C GLY A 53 16.04 -3.52 -13.98
N THR A 54 15.43 -4.70 -14.13
CA THR A 54 14.12 -4.82 -14.81
C THR A 54 13.08 -4.00 -14.06
N ASN A 55 12.35 -3.16 -14.80
CA ASN A 55 11.28 -2.34 -14.30
C ASN A 55 9.95 -2.79 -14.87
N TRP A 56 8.91 -2.74 -14.06
CA TRP A 56 7.53 -2.93 -14.52
C TRP A 56 6.59 -2.08 -13.69
N ALA A 57 5.37 -1.92 -14.17
CA ALA A 57 4.34 -1.20 -13.43
C ALA A 57 3.09 -2.06 -13.34
N ASP A 58 2.37 -1.89 -12.24
CA ASP A 58 1.02 -2.38 -12.05
C ASP A 58 0.12 -1.20 -11.64
N SER A 59 -1.17 -1.32 -11.90
CA SER A 59 -2.13 -0.32 -11.47
C SER A 59 -3.37 -0.98 -10.90
N THR A 60 -3.83 -0.48 -9.77
CA THR A 60 -5.08 -0.89 -9.16
C THR A 60 -6.01 0.31 -9.08
N GLU A 61 -7.28 0.09 -9.41
CA GLU A 61 -8.32 1.10 -9.27
C GLU A 61 -9.52 0.47 -8.57
N ALA A 62 -9.87 0.99 -7.41
CA ALA A 62 -10.98 0.51 -6.61
C ALA A 62 -11.52 1.63 -5.73
N ASN A 63 -12.85 1.73 -5.62
CA ASN A 63 -13.53 2.63 -4.68
C ASN A 63 -13.02 4.09 -4.73
N GLY A 64 -12.85 4.64 -5.94
CA GLY A 64 -12.36 6.02 -6.12
C GLY A 64 -10.88 6.22 -5.78
N THR A 65 -10.15 5.15 -5.49
CA THR A 65 -8.69 5.16 -5.31
C THR A 65 -8.03 4.55 -6.54
N LYS A 66 -7.08 5.27 -7.11
CA LYS A 66 -6.18 4.80 -8.16
C LYS A 66 -4.76 4.78 -7.61
N GLU A 67 -4.13 3.62 -7.64
CA GLU A 67 -2.73 3.43 -7.29
C GLU A 67 -1.99 2.89 -8.52
N VAL A 68 -0.90 3.56 -8.89
CA VAL A 68 0.05 3.06 -9.89
C VAL A 68 1.35 2.76 -9.18
N THR A 69 1.82 1.52 -9.24
CA THR A 69 3.03 1.06 -8.57
C THR A 69 4.07 0.66 -9.60
N PHE A 70 5.22 1.32 -9.53
CA PHE A 70 6.42 1.04 -10.31
C PHE A 70 7.35 0.17 -9.47
N TYR A 71 7.75 -0.97 -10.02
CA TYR A 71 8.63 -1.94 -9.40
C TYR A 71 9.96 -1.99 -10.13
N THR A 72 11.03 -2.23 -9.38
CA THR A 72 12.39 -2.44 -9.89
C THR A 72 12.98 -3.67 -9.20
N TYR A 73 13.41 -4.67 -9.98
CA TYR A 73 14.12 -5.82 -9.43
C TYR A 73 15.56 -5.43 -9.06
N ALA A 74 15.83 -5.33 -7.76
CA ALA A 74 17.14 -4.92 -7.23
C ALA A 74 18.14 -6.09 -7.12
N GLY A 75 17.68 -7.33 -7.28
CA GLY A 75 18.51 -8.53 -7.26
C GLY A 75 18.22 -9.46 -6.08
N ASN A 76 19.10 -10.44 -5.89
CA ASN A 76 19.00 -11.44 -4.83
C ASN A 76 20.11 -11.25 -3.80
N VAL A 77 19.76 -11.31 -2.51
CA VAL A 77 20.72 -11.31 -1.40
C VAL A 77 20.37 -12.46 -0.46
N GLY A 78 21.30 -13.39 -0.25
CA GLY A 78 21.08 -14.51 0.66
C GLY A 78 19.88 -15.39 0.30
N GLY A 79 19.58 -15.56 -1.00
CA GLY A 79 18.44 -16.36 -1.47
C GLY A 79 17.08 -15.65 -1.41
N VAL A 80 17.04 -14.36 -1.10
CA VAL A 80 15.83 -13.54 -1.09
C VAL A 80 15.90 -12.50 -2.20
N ALA A 81 14.87 -12.44 -3.04
CA ALA A 81 14.70 -11.42 -4.05
C ALA A 81 14.26 -10.10 -3.40
N LYS A 82 14.91 -8.99 -3.80
CA LYS A 82 14.57 -7.64 -3.38
C LYS A 82 13.94 -6.88 -4.54
N ILE A 83 12.74 -6.37 -4.31
CA ILE A 83 12.03 -5.50 -5.24
C ILE A 83 11.88 -4.14 -4.60
N GLU A 84 12.44 -3.12 -5.21
CA GLU A 84 12.12 -1.75 -4.84
C GLU A 84 10.82 -1.35 -5.53
N TYR A 85 10.00 -0.57 -4.85
CA TYR A 85 8.81 -0.02 -5.49
C TYR A 85 8.58 1.44 -5.10
N ARG A 86 7.90 2.14 -6.00
CA ARG A 86 7.34 3.48 -5.79
C ARG A 86 5.91 3.46 -6.29
N SER A 87 5.01 4.13 -5.60
CA SER A 87 3.63 4.27 -6.06
C SER A 87 3.17 5.71 -6.07
N THR A 88 2.24 6.01 -6.96
CA THR A 88 1.46 7.24 -6.97
C THR A 88 0.02 6.88 -6.67
N ILE A 89 -0.58 7.57 -5.71
CA ILE A 89 -1.94 7.33 -5.27
C ILE A 89 -2.75 8.59 -5.51
N THR A 90 -3.90 8.45 -6.13
CA THR A 90 -4.94 9.47 -6.18
C THR A 90 -6.21 8.88 -5.61
N GLN A 91 -6.83 9.57 -4.67
CA GLN A 91 -8.05 9.14 -4.02
C GLN A 91 -9.07 10.27 -4.09
N LYS A 92 -10.21 9.99 -4.72
CA LYS A 92 -11.40 10.83 -4.68
C LYS A 92 -12.54 9.98 -4.15
N THR A 93 -12.98 10.26 -2.93
CA THR A 93 -14.10 9.53 -2.34
C THR A 93 -15.18 10.47 -1.85
N LYS A 94 -16.43 10.07 -2.11
CA LYS A 94 -17.63 10.65 -1.53
C LYS A 94 -18.27 9.57 -0.69
N MET A 95 -18.49 9.85 0.58
CA MET A 95 -19.07 8.90 1.52
C MET A 95 -20.05 9.59 2.46
N GLU A 96 -21.04 8.83 2.89
CA GLU A 96 -21.96 9.25 3.94
C GLU A 96 -21.65 8.46 5.21
N ARG A 97 -21.37 9.17 6.31
CA ARG A 97 -21.08 8.58 7.62
C ARG A 97 -21.96 9.28 8.64
N MET A 98 -22.79 8.52 9.35
CA MET A 98 -23.67 9.06 10.41
C MET A 98 -24.58 10.21 9.92
N GLY A 99 -25.07 10.15 8.68
CA GLY A 99 -25.89 11.21 8.07
C GLY A 99 -25.12 12.46 7.64
N MET A 100 -23.79 12.43 7.67
CA MET A 100 -22.92 13.50 7.17
C MET A 100 -22.27 13.08 5.85
N GLU A 101 -22.43 13.90 4.82
CA GLU A 101 -21.67 13.77 3.59
C GLU A 101 -20.24 14.26 3.81
N MET A 102 -19.28 13.41 3.43
CA MET A 102 -17.87 13.71 3.42
C MET A 102 -17.33 13.52 2.01
N ASN A 103 -16.66 14.55 1.48
CA ASN A 103 -15.92 14.47 0.22
C ASN A 103 -14.43 14.55 0.56
N SER A 104 -13.61 13.75 -0.10
CA SER A 104 -12.15 13.82 0.05
C SER A 104 -11.48 13.75 -1.29
N GLU A 105 -10.45 14.58 -1.43
CA GLU A 105 -9.50 14.53 -2.53
C GLU A 105 -8.10 14.49 -1.93
N MET A 106 -7.45 13.33 -2.08
CA MET A 106 -6.11 13.07 -1.57
C MET A 106 -5.22 12.60 -2.71
N ALA A 107 -3.96 12.99 -2.68
CA ALA A 107 -2.94 12.49 -3.57
C ALA A 107 -1.66 12.21 -2.77
N GLY A 108 -0.87 11.24 -3.23
CA GLY A 108 0.34 10.89 -2.51
C GLY A 108 1.27 9.97 -3.24
N VAL A 109 2.37 9.70 -2.56
CA VAL A 109 3.43 8.84 -3.03
C VAL A 109 3.73 7.76 -2.00
N GLY A 110 3.90 6.54 -2.49
CA GLY A 110 4.39 5.39 -1.75
C GLY A 110 5.81 5.03 -2.19
N SER A 111 6.58 4.41 -1.30
CA SER A 111 7.84 3.77 -1.65
C SER A 111 8.15 2.63 -0.68
N GLY A 112 8.99 1.69 -1.09
CA GLY A 112 9.30 0.58 -0.23
C GLY A 112 10.13 -0.52 -0.87
N ILE A 113 10.31 -1.60 -0.10
CA ILE A 113 11.02 -2.81 -0.52
C ILE A 113 10.16 -4.03 -0.19
N LEU A 114 10.02 -4.92 -1.18
CA LEU A 114 9.51 -6.27 -1.01
C LEU A 114 10.67 -7.25 -0.93
N GLU A 115 10.64 -8.12 0.06
CA GLU A 115 11.49 -9.28 0.18
C GLU A 115 10.68 -10.52 -0.22
N VAL A 116 11.12 -11.19 -1.29
CA VAL A 116 10.34 -12.21 -2.00
C VAL A 116 11.13 -13.52 -2.08
N ASP A 117 10.45 -14.63 -1.95
CA ASP A 117 11.00 -15.94 -2.28
C ASP A 117 11.14 -16.08 -3.81
N PRO A 118 12.36 -16.20 -4.36
CA PRO A 118 12.56 -16.15 -5.81
C PRO A 118 12.00 -17.38 -6.54
N ILE A 119 11.70 -18.48 -5.83
CA ILE A 119 11.18 -19.72 -6.41
C ILE A 119 9.65 -19.67 -6.44
N THR A 120 9.04 -19.27 -5.33
CA THR A 120 7.58 -19.30 -5.15
C THR A 120 6.89 -17.95 -5.43
N LEU A 121 7.67 -16.88 -5.58
CA LEU A 121 7.21 -15.49 -5.69
C LEU A 121 6.41 -15.00 -4.48
N LEU A 122 6.52 -15.69 -3.35
CA LEU A 122 5.85 -15.34 -2.12
C LEU A 122 6.53 -14.14 -1.46
N ILE A 123 5.78 -13.06 -1.23
CA ILE A 123 6.23 -11.91 -0.46
C ILE A 123 6.36 -12.34 1.01
N LYS A 124 7.60 -12.34 1.52
CA LYS A 124 7.93 -12.67 2.92
C LYS A 124 7.88 -11.45 3.82
N LYS A 125 8.27 -10.30 3.29
CA LYS A 125 8.28 -9.04 4.03
C LYS A 125 8.07 -7.85 3.11
N ARG A 126 7.34 -6.86 3.62
CA ARG A 126 7.07 -5.59 2.95
C ARG A 126 7.49 -4.46 3.88
N THR A 127 8.27 -3.53 3.34
CA THR A 127 8.54 -2.23 3.95
C THR A 127 7.88 -1.19 3.08
N ALA A 128 7.15 -0.26 3.68
CA ALA A 128 6.40 0.76 2.98
C ALA A 128 6.52 2.10 3.70
N LYS A 129 6.64 3.17 2.92
CA LYS A 129 6.47 4.54 3.36
C LYS A 129 5.47 5.22 2.45
N LEU A 130 4.48 5.86 3.04
CA LEU A 130 3.44 6.61 2.36
C LEU A 130 3.46 8.06 2.82
N THR A 131 3.22 8.97 1.89
CA THR A 131 2.78 10.33 2.20
C THR A 131 1.56 10.65 1.34
N LEU A 132 0.43 10.94 1.98
CA LEU A 132 -0.80 11.45 1.35
C LEU A 132 -1.03 12.89 1.82
N LYS A 133 -1.44 13.77 0.90
CA LYS A 133 -1.85 15.14 1.19
C LYS A 133 -3.13 15.45 0.43
N GLY A 134 -3.97 16.30 0.99
CA GLY A 134 -5.19 16.72 0.33
C GLY A 134 -6.16 17.44 1.26
N THR A 135 -7.43 17.40 0.89
CA THR A 135 -8.51 18.08 1.60
C THR A 135 -9.66 17.14 1.86
N ILE A 136 -10.22 17.24 3.06
CA ILE A 136 -11.46 16.59 3.46
C ILE A 136 -12.50 17.68 3.65
N GLU A 137 -13.59 17.59 2.90
CA GLU A 137 -14.77 18.44 3.06
C GLU A 137 -15.81 17.70 3.89
N ALA A 138 -16.23 18.32 5.00
CA ALA A 138 -17.28 17.80 5.86
C ALA A 138 -18.13 18.97 6.37
N MET A 139 -19.46 18.84 6.30
CA MET A 139 -20.40 19.86 6.78
C MET A 139 -20.15 21.27 6.19
N GLY A 140 -19.65 21.36 4.96
CA GLY A 140 -19.32 22.63 4.30
C GLY A 140 -17.99 23.27 4.73
N ALA A 141 -17.24 22.65 5.64
CA ALA A 141 -15.88 23.04 5.99
C ALA A 141 -14.86 22.20 5.21
N SER A 142 -13.77 22.83 4.74
CA SER A 142 -12.64 22.16 4.09
C SER A 142 -11.46 22.10 5.05
N ILE A 143 -10.95 20.88 5.29
CA ILE A 143 -9.88 20.58 6.24
C ILE A 143 -8.67 20.06 5.47
N PRO A 144 -7.56 20.83 5.39
CA PRO A 144 -6.32 20.34 4.81
C PRO A 144 -5.76 19.21 5.69
N THR A 145 -5.36 18.12 5.05
CA THR A 145 -4.94 16.89 5.73
C THR A 145 -3.66 16.37 5.09
N GLU A 146 -2.70 16.00 5.94
CA GLU A 146 -1.49 15.29 5.56
C GLU A 146 -1.37 14.03 6.42
N VAL A 147 -1.04 12.91 5.78
CA VAL A 147 -0.85 11.61 6.42
C VAL A 147 0.49 11.06 5.98
N VAL A 148 1.37 10.82 6.94
CA VAL A 148 2.65 10.12 6.74
C VAL A 148 2.64 8.83 7.54
N THR A 149 2.92 7.72 6.89
CA THR A 149 2.95 6.40 7.53
C THR A 149 4.11 5.58 7.00
N GLU A 150 4.84 4.95 7.91
CA GLU A 150 5.84 3.94 7.65
C GLU A 150 5.34 2.60 8.21
N MET A 151 5.50 1.53 7.44
CA MET A 151 4.98 0.22 7.77
C MET A 151 6.02 -0.86 7.45
N VAL A 152 6.14 -1.82 8.35
CA VAL A 152 6.90 -3.06 8.14
C VAL A 152 5.98 -4.23 8.45
N GLU A 153 5.82 -5.12 7.48
CA GLU A 153 4.97 -6.31 7.59
C GLU A 153 5.79 -7.56 7.35
N THR A 154 5.57 -8.57 8.18
CA THR A 154 6.13 -9.91 7.99
C THR A 154 5.00 -10.90 7.80
N VAL A 155 5.19 -11.77 6.81
CA VAL A 155 4.20 -12.75 6.37
C VAL A 155 4.76 -14.15 6.58
N GLN A 156 3.91 -15.06 7.08
CA GLN A 156 4.21 -16.48 7.23
C GLN A 156 3.03 -17.35 6.74
#